data_AF-A0A9W7D6K3-F1
#
_entry.id   AF-A0A9W7D6K3-F1
#
_cell.length_a   1.000
_cell.length_b   1.000
_cell.length_c   1.000
_cell.angle_alpha   90.00
_cell.angle_beta   90.00
_cell.angle_gamma   90.00
#
_symmetry.space_group_name_H-M   'P 1'
#
loop_
_entity.id
_entity.type
_entity.pdbx_description
1 polymer ?
#
loop_
_entity_poly.entity_id
_entity_poly.type
_entity_poly.pdbx_seq_one_letter_code
_entity_poly.pdbx_strand_id
1 'polypeptide(L)'
;MARVDCWTVDGVVENLYKPLSAVQKYHIFSANKDSPGVITCKSSPNDDGISEDLRRKIDKVKTPSSTVSLMFERYLLPLTPPQPNAEKIDQMHRKVRPFVPLELQDDPLYAAPTADEAAQSKNNVVQTWL
;
A
#
# COMPACT_ATOMS: atom_id res chain seq x y z
N MET A 1 25.82 13.69 21.04
CA MET A 1 24.57 13.91 20.28
C MET A 1 24.42 12.77 19.28
N ALA A 2 23.57 11.79 19.59
CA ALA A 2 23.32 10.66 18.70
C ALA A 2 22.41 11.15 17.56
N ARG A 3 22.85 10.97 16.31
CA ARG A 3 21.96 11.07 15.16
C ARG A 3 20.91 9.98 15.34
N VAL A 4 19.65 10.38 15.51
CA VAL A 4 18.53 9.46 15.35
C VAL A 4 18.51 9.19 13.86
N ASP A 5 19.15 8.11 13.43
CA ASP A 5 19.06 7.64 12.06
C ASP A 5 17.64 7.12 11.84
N CYS A 6 16.72 8.06 11.57
CA CYS A 6 15.38 7.78 11.12
C CYS A 6 15.52 7.19 9.72
N TRP A 7 15.59 5.87 9.64
CA TRP A 7 15.48 5.17 8.37
C TRP A 7 14.07 5.41 7.85
N THR A 8 13.95 6.09 6.71
CA THR A 8 12.69 6.15 5.98
C THR A 8 12.35 4.76 5.43
N VAL A 9 11.08 4.52 5.10
CA VAL A 9 10.65 3.28 4.44
C VAL A 9 11.54 2.97 3.23
N ASP A 10 11.83 4.02 2.44
CA ASP A 10 12.70 3.94 1.27
C ASP A 10 14.11 3.45 1.63
N GLY A 11 14.69 3.97 2.72
CA GLY A 11 16.02 3.55 3.19
C GLY A 11 16.08 2.07 3.61
N VAL A 12 15.04 1.54 4.26
CA VAL A 12 14.99 0.11 4.63
C VAL A 12 14.86 -0.76 3.37
N VAL A 13 13.97 -0.37 2.45
CA VAL A 13 13.69 -1.10 1.21
C VAL A 13 14.91 -1.12 0.29
N GLU A 14 15.57 0.02 0.09
CA GLU A 14 16.75 0.14 -0.78
C GLU A 14 17.93 -0.68 -0.27
N ASN A 15 18.11 -0.80 1.05
CA ASN A 15 19.21 -1.60 1.62
C ASN A 15 18.94 -3.10 1.63
N LEU A 16 17.69 -3.52 1.75
CA LEU A 16 17.34 -4.95 1.83
C LEU A 16 17.05 -5.56 0.47
N TYR A 17 16.55 -4.77 -0.49
CA TYR A 17 16.12 -5.27 -1.79
C TYR A 17 16.90 -4.68 -2.95
N LYS A 18 17.12 -5.51 -3.97
CA LYS A 18 17.69 -5.11 -5.25
C LYS A 18 16.57 -4.58 -6.16
N PRO A 19 16.85 -3.61 -7.03
CA PRO A 19 15.89 -3.17 -8.04
C PRO A 19 15.57 -4.34 -8.99
N LEU A 20 14.33 -4.36 -9.46
CA LEU A 20 13.92 -5.28 -10.53
C LEU A 20 14.57 -4.83 -11.84
N SER A 21 15.44 -5.66 -12.41
CA SER A 21 16.23 -5.31 -13.59
C SER A 21 15.45 -5.30 -14.90
N ALA A 22 14.26 -5.91 -14.95
CA ALA A 22 13.43 -5.97 -16.14
C ALA A 22 11.95 -6.09 -15.77
N VAL A 23 11.26 -4.96 -15.64
CA VAL A 23 9.80 -4.92 -15.52
C VAL A 23 9.23 -4.45 -16.85
N GLN A 24 8.61 -5.36 -17.61
CA GLN A 24 7.79 -4.95 -18.75
C GLN A 24 6.42 -4.50 -18.25
N LYS A 25 5.77 -3.58 -18.98
CA LYS A 25 4.37 -3.22 -18.73
C LYS A 25 3.51 -4.49 -18.71
N TYR A 26 2.53 -4.55 -17.82
CA TYR A 26 1.52 -5.61 -17.67
C TYR A 26 1.88 -6.86 -16.86
N HIS A 27 2.94 -6.84 -16.04
CA HIS A 27 3.19 -7.93 -15.10
C HIS A 27 2.36 -7.82 -13.81
N ILE A 28 1.78 -8.94 -13.39
CA ILE A 28 1.13 -9.14 -12.09
C ILE A 28 2.20 -9.59 -11.11
N PHE A 29 2.33 -8.86 -10.00
CA PHE A 29 3.26 -9.18 -8.94
C PHE A 29 2.53 -9.70 -7.71
N SER A 30 3.08 -10.72 -7.08
CA SER A 30 2.58 -11.25 -5.82
C SER A 30 3.73 -11.41 -4.83
N ALA A 31 3.54 -10.89 -3.63
CA ALA A 31 4.49 -11.03 -2.52
C ALA A 31 3.77 -11.73 -1.36
N ASN A 32 4.47 -12.62 -0.65
CA ASN A 32 3.96 -13.30 0.52
C ASN A 32 4.76 -12.87 1.77
N LYS A 33 4.05 -12.61 2.86
CA LYS A 33 4.61 -12.33 4.18
C LYS A 33 5.48 -13.47 4.71
N ASP A 34 5.16 -14.72 4.37
CA ASP A 34 5.93 -15.90 4.80
C ASP A 34 7.30 -15.99 4.10
N SER A 35 7.44 -15.33 2.94
CA SER A 35 8.66 -15.33 2.13
C SER A 35 9.05 -13.89 1.74
N PRO A 36 9.41 -13.05 2.72
CA PRO A 36 9.71 -11.64 2.45
C PRO A 36 10.89 -11.51 1.49
N GLY A 37 10.72 -10.65 0.49
CA GLY A 37 11.71 -10.43 -0.56
C GLY A 37 11.70 -11.43 -1.71
N VAL A 38 10.83 -12.45 -1.68
CA VAL A 38 10.53 -13.27 -2.85
C VAL A 38 9.24 -12.75 -3.47
N ILE A 39 9.31 -12.40 -4.75
CA ILE A 39 8.15 -11.99 -5.53
C ILE A 39 7.86 -13.03 -6.60
N THR A 40 6.58 -13.23 -6.90
CA THR A 40 6.14 -13.97 -8.08
C THR A 40 5.70 -12.96 -9.13
N CYS A 41 6.16 -13.15 -10.36
CA CYS A 41 5.88 -12.32 -11.51
C CYS A 41 5.10 -13.16 -12.55
N LYS A 42 3.97 -12.65 -13.03
CA LYS A 42 3.15 -13.30 -14.07
C LYS A 42 2.83 -12.30 -15.17
N SER A 43 2.86 -12.73 -16.43
CA SER A 43 2.46 -11.89 -17.57
C SER A 43 0.94 -11.86 -17.75
N SER A 44 0.21 -12.88 -17.28
CA SER A 44 -1.25 -13.00 -17.30
C SER A 44 -1.76 -13.70 -16.03
N PRO A 45 -3.02 -13.50 -15.59
CA PRO A 45 -3.56 -14.18 -14.40
C PRO A 45 -3.44 -15.71 -14.44
N ASN A 46 -3.53 -16.29 -15.64
CA ASN A 46 -3.50 -17.73 -15.88
C ASN A 46 -2.09 -18.29 -16.16
N ASP A 47 -1.07 -17.43 -16.29
CA ASP A 47 0.28 -17.90 -16.56
C ASP A 47 0.93 -18.46 -15.29
N ASP A 48 1.85 -19.39 -15.52
CA ASP A 48 2.77 -19.85 -14.49
C ASP A 48 3.68 -18.69 -14.06
N GLY A 49 3.78 -18.49 -12.76
CA GLY A 49 4.54 -17.37 -12.19
C GLY A 49 6.02 -17.67 -12.07
N ILE A 50 6.86 -16.72 -12.46
CA ILE A 50 8.31 -16.77 -12.23
C ILE A 50 8.60 -16.17 -10.87
N SER A 51 9.26 -16.93 -9.99
CA SER A 51 9.69 -16.44 -8.69
C SER A 51 11.06 -15.78 -8.77
N GLU A 52 11.14 -14.52 -8.35
CA GLU A 52 12.40 -13.79 -8.23
C GLU A 52 12.68 -13.40 -6.77
N ASP A 53 13.92 -13.63 -6.33
CA ASP A 53 14.37 -13.21 -5.02
C ASP A 53 15.10 -11.88 -5.09
N LEU A 54 14.49 -10.86 -4.49
CA LEU A 54 14.97 -9.49 -4.48
C LEU A 54 15.89 -9.18 -3.32
N ARG A 55 16.13 -10.10 -2.38
CA ARG A 55 17.00 -9.82 -1.24
C ARG A 55 18.43 -9.56 -1.71
N ARG A 56 19.02 -8.48 -1.21
CA ARG A 56 20.45 -8.21 -1.40
C ARG A 56 21.29 -9.26 -0.69
N LYS A 57 22.51 -9.42 -1.19
CA LYS A 57 23.56 -10.16 -0.49
C LYS A 57 24.39 -9.16 0.29
N ILE A 58 24.47 -9.34 1.61
CA ILE A 58 25.37 -8.61 2.49
C ILE A 58 26.56 -9.52 2.72
N ASP A 59 27.77 -9.04 2.42
CA ASP A 59 29.01 -9.83 2.52
C ASP A 59 28.96 -11.18 1.77
N LYS A 60 28.34 -11.17 0.58
CA LYS A 60 28.07 -12.36 -0.27
C LYS A 60 27.10 -13.38 0.33
N VAL A 61 26.63 -13.16 1.57
CA VAL A 61 25.60 -13.97 2.23
C VAL A 61 24.23 -13.38 1.93
N LYS A 62 23.27 -14.23 1.57
CA LYS A 62 21.90 -13.80 1.32
C LYS A 62 21.24 -13.43 2.65
N THR A 63 20.65 -12.25 2.73
CA THR A 63 19.96 -11.82 3.95
C THR A 63 18.84 -12.82 4.28
N PRO A 64 18.82 -13.42 5.48
CA PRO A 64 17.79 -14.39 5.84
C PRO A 64 16.44 -13.68 6.00
N SER A 65 15.37 -14.40 5.70
CA SER A 65 14.00 -13.85 5.76
C SER A 65 13.66 -13.28 7.14
N SER A 66 14.15 -13.91 8.21
CA SER A 66 13.95 -13.44 9.59
C SER A 66 14.56 -12.07 9.85
N THR A 67 15.77 -11.82 9.33
CA THR A 67 16.41 -10.50 9.43
C THR A 67 15.63 -9.46 8.64
N VAL A 68 15.14 -9.81 7.45
CA VAL A 68 14.29 -8.91 6.66
C VAL A 68 13.05 -8.53 7.46
N SER A 69 12.29 -9.50 7.97
CA SER A 69 11.11 -9.25 8.81
C SER A 69 11.42 -8.37 10.02
N LEU A 70 12.51 -8.64 10.73
CA LEU A 70 12.93 -7.84 11.89
C LEU A 70 13.26 -6.39 11.52
N MET A 71 13.88 -6.17 10.36
CA MET A 71 14.19 -4.82 9.89
C MET A 71 12.90 -4.06 9.54
N PHE A 72 11.93 -4.72 8.90
CA PHE A 72 10.62 -4.13 8.65
C PHE A 72 9.91 -3.78 9.95
N GLU A 73 9.88 -4.68 10.93
CA GLU A 73 9.23 -4.44 12.22
C GLU A 73 9.90 -3.33 13.04
N ARG A 74 11.23 -3.26 13.02
CA ARG A 74 11.98 -2.31 13.85
C ARG A 74 12.02 -0.90 13.29
N TYR A 75 12.02 -0.76 11.97
CA TYR A 75 12.27 0.53 11.30
C TYR A 75 11.07 1.09 10.54
N LEU A 76 10.06 0.27 10.20
CA LEU A 76 8.83 0.83 9.65
C LEU A 76 7.88 1.26 10.76
N LEU A 77 7.53 2.54 10.74
CA LEU A 77 6.43 3.04 11.55
C LEU A 77 5.09 2.62 10.91
N PRO A 78 4.11 2.18 11.70
CA PRO A 78 2.77 1.94 11.19
C PRO A 78 2.22 3.25 10.63
N LEU A 79 1.70 3.20 9.40
CA LEU A 79 1.00 4.34 8.82
C LEU A 79 -0.27 4.60 9.64
N THR A 80 -0.54 5.87 9.94
CA THR A 80 -1.85 6.24 10.46
C THR A 80 -2.89 5.94 9.39
N PRO A 81 -4.08 5.43 9.77
CA PRO A 81 -5.18 5.30 8.83
C PRO A 81 -5.39 6.63 8.10
N PRO A 82 -5.52 6.62 6.76
CA PRO A 82 -5.73 7.85 6.02
C PRO A 82 -7.01 8.52 6.54
N GLN A 83 -6.97 9.84 6.63
CA GLN A 83 -8.19 10.58 6.96
C GLN A 83 -9.24 10.27 5.88
N PRO A 84 -10.49 10.00 6.27
CA PRO A 84 -11.56 9.76 5.31
C PRO A 84 -11.66 10.91 4.31
N ASN A 85 -11.59 10.59 3.01
CA ASN A 85 -11.77 11.62 1.98
C ASN A 85 -13.23 12.05 1.93
N ALA A 86 -13.49 13.32 2.20
CA ALA A 86 -14.82 13.92 2.21
C ALA A 86 -15.60 13.69 0.91
N GLU A 87 -14.93 13.74 -0.25
CA GLU A 87 -15.56 13.44 -1.55
C GLU A 87 -16.03 11.98 -1.61
N LYS A 88 -15.22 11.06 -1.07
CA LYS A 88 -15.57 9.65 -1.08
C LYS A 88 -16.73 9.37 -0.14
N ILE A 89 -16.75 9.95 1.05
CA ILE A 89 -17.86 9.84 2.01
C ILE A 89 -19.16 10.32 1.36
N ASP A 90 -19.13 11.49 0.73
CA ASP A 90 -20.30 12.04 0.02
C ASP A 90 -20.76 11.14 -1.13
N GLN A 91 -19.81 10.62 -1.92
CA GLN A 91 -20.08 9.68 -3.00
C GLN A 91 -20.72 8.39 -2.48
N MET A 92 -20.22 7.84 -1.37
CA MET A 92 -20.75 6.62 -0.76
C MET A 92 -22.20 6.82 -0.33
N HIS A 93 -22.50 7.92 0.38
CA HIS A 93 -23.86 8.23 0.82
C HIS A 93 -24.81 8.53 -0.34
N ARG A 94 -24.42 9.38 -1.31
CA ARG A 94 -25.34 9.86 -2.34
C ARG A 94 -25.50 8.92 -3.53
N LYS A 95 -24.40 8.30 -3.98
CA LYS A 95 -24.39 7.51 -5.22
C LYS A 95 -24.44 6.02 -4.96
N VAL A 96 -23.82 5.54 -3.89
CA VAL A 96 -23.71 4.09 -3.65
C VAL A 96 -24.86 3.58 -2.79
N ARG A 97 -25.17 4.24 -1.67
CA ARG A 97 -26.24 3.85 -0.72
C ARG A 97 -27.59 3.49 -1.36
N PRO A 98 -28.11 4.19 -2.39
CA PRO A 98 -29.40 3.84 -2.99
C PRO A 98 -29.45 2.45 -3.64
N PHE A 99 -28.29 1.91 -4.03
CA PHE A 99 -28.17 0.58 -4.64
C PHE A 99 -27.75 -0.50 -3.64
N VAL A 100 -27.58 -0.15 -2.38
CA VAL A 100 -27.22 -1.06 -1.31
C VAL A 100 -28.50 -1.73 -0.77
N PRO A 101 -28.50 -3.06 -0.53
CA PRO A 101 -29.62 -3.75 0.12
C PRO A 101 -30.03 -3.05 1.42
N LEU A 102 -31.32 -3.04 1.71
CA LEU A 102 -31.89 -2.27 2.83
C LEU A 102 -31.23 -2.62 4.17
N GLU A 103 -30.85 -3.89 4.34
CA GLU A 103 -30.21 -4.43 5.53
C GLU A 103 -28.81 -3.84 5.79
N LEU A 104 -28.18 -3.28 4.77
CA LEU A 104 -26.82 -2.72 4.81
C LEU A 104 -26.81 -1.19 4.67
N GLN A 105 -27.95 -0.55 4.43
CA GLN A 105 -28.02 0.90 4.24
C GLN A 105 -27.71 1.72 5.49
N ASP A 106 -27.79 1.10 6.68
CA ASP A 106 -27.48 1.72 7.97
C ASP A 106 -26.02 1.48 8.41
N ASP A 107 -25.21 0.83 7.56
CA ASP A 107 -23.78 0.68 7.82
C ASP A 107 -23.09 2.06 7.89
N PRO A 108 -22.20 2.31 8.87
CA PRO A 108 -21.44 3.55 8.99
C PRO A 108 -20.74 4.00 7.71
N LEU A 109 -20.40 3.08 6.82
CA LEU A 109 -19.81 3.36 5.49
C LEU A 109 -20.72 4.24 4.60
N TYR A 110 -22.03 4.18 4.80
CA TYR A 110 -23.03 4.94 4.05
C TYR A 110 -23.66 6.07 4.87
N ALA A 111 -23.09 6.42 6.02
CA ALA A 111 -23.59 7.51 6.84
C ALA A 111 -23.60 8.83 6.06
N ALA A 112 -24.55 9.71 6.39
CA ALA A 112 -24.60 11.03 5.79
C ALA A 112 -23.31 11.82 6.16
N PRO A 113 -22.70 12.53 5.20
CA PRO A 113 -21.54 13.36 5.49
C PRO A 113 -21.91 14.51 6.43
N THR A 114 -20.98 14.91 7.29
CA THR A 114 -21.10 16.12 8.10
C THR A 114 -21.13 17.38 7.21
N ALA A 115 -21.54 18.52 7.79
CA ALA A 115 -21.59 19.78 7.04
C ALA A 115 -20.21 20.19 6.49
N ASP A 116 -19.15 19.97 7.28
CA ASP A 116 -17.78 20.30 6.91
C ASP A 116 -17.26 19.37 5.79
N GLU A 117 -17.52 18.06 5.88
CA GLU A 117 -17.18 17.10 4.82
C GLU A 117 -17.95 17.39 3.52
N ALA A 118 -19.24 17.71 3.62
CA ALA A 118 -20.05 18.08 2.46
C ALA A 118 -19.57 19.37 1.79
N ALA A 119 -19.02 20.33 2.57
CA ALA A 119 -18.41 21.54 2.04
C ALA A 119 -17.05 21.24 1.38
N GLN A 120 -16.21 20.43 2.02
CA GLN A 120 -14.89 20.06 1.52
C GLN A 120 -14.96 19.21 0.24
N SER A 121 -15.96 18.33 0.13
CA SER A 121 -16.25 17.57 -1.10
C SER A 121 -16.50 18.48 -2.32
N LYS A 122 -17.09 19.66 -2.13
CA LYS A 122 -17.38 20.61 -3.22
C LYS A 122 -16.16 21.43 -3.61
N ASN A 123 -15.20 21.61 -2.70
CA ASN A 123 -13.98 22.40 -2.91
C ASN A 123 -12.80 21.60 -3.51
N ASN A 124 -12.81 20.26 -3.44
CA ASN A 124 -11.72 19.41 -3.96
C ASN A 124 -11.60 19.34 -5.49
N VAL A 125 -12.42 20.10 -6.24
CA VAL A 125 -12.34 20.16 -7.72
C VAL A 125 -11.12 20.95 -8.21
N VAL A 126 -10.31 21.58 -7.34
CA VAL A 126 -9.24 22.53 -7.75
C VAL A 126 -7.79 22.12 -7.40
N GLN A 127 -7.51 20.90 -6.95
CA GLN A 127 -6.12 20.43 -6.83
C GLN A 127 -5.84 19.22 -7.73
N THR A 128 -5.85 19.47 -9.04
CA THR A 128 -5.13 18.66 -10.03
C THR A 128 -3.62 18.90 -9.89
N TRP A 129 -2.89 17.82 -9.61
CA TRP A 129 -1.47 17.55 -9.90
C TRP A 129 -0.56 18.74 -10.19
N LEU A 130 0.24 19.13 -9.19
CA LEU A 130 1.59 19.68 -9.36
C LEU A 130 2.54 19.01 -8.38
#